data_AF-A0AAD0HVG6-F1
#
_entry.id   AF-A0AAD0HVG6-F1
#
_cell.length_a   1.000
_cell.length_b   1.000
_cell.length_c   1.000
_cell.angle_alpha   90.00
_cell.angle_beta   90.00
_cell.angle_gamma   90.00
#
_symmetry.space_group_name_H-M   'P 1'
#
loop_
_entity.id
_entity.type
_entity.pdbx_description
1 polymer ?
#
loop_
_entity_poly.entity_id
_entity_poly.type
_entity_poly.pdbx_seq_one_letter_code
_entity_poly.pdbx_strand_id
1 'polypeptide(L)'
;MKKNILEKLALILSVILFLVPKYIAPVCGPKEDGSHMACYFSGNAVMKIAVAIFIITLVMILLSRVKIVKIIGAVATIVLSAYVYLVPHGMSGLQNEMGKPFGVCKIDTMQCHIHHTFEIATGIAVVIGLLMVFSLISTFLKKED
;
A
#
# COMPACT_ATOMS: atom_id res chain seq x y z
N MET A 1 3.34 -22.21 12.87
CA MET A 1 2.63 -20.91 12.80
C MET A 1 1.13 -21.09 12.94
N LYS A 2 0.44 -20.26 13.75
CA LYS A 2 -1.02 -20.17 13.71
C LYS A 2 -1.49 -19.96 12.26
N LYS A 3 -2.58 -20.63 11.86
CA LYS A 3 -3.12 -20.58 10.49
C LYS A 3 -3.31 -19.11 10.06
N ASN A 4 -2.73 -18.76 8.91
CA ASN A 4 -2.82 -17.45 8.25
C ASN A 4 -2.28 -16.25 9.07
N ILE A 5 -1.26 -16.45 9.91
CA ILE A 5 -0.71 -15.34 10.71
C ILE A 5 -0.08 -14.22 9.85
N LEU A 6 0.56 -14.56 8.73
CA LEU A 6 1.20 -13.57 7.84
C LEU A 6 0.16 -12.66 7.18
N GLU A 7 -0.92 -13.26 6.69
CA GLU A 7 -2.03 -12.56 6.06
C GLU A 7 -2.76 -11.68 7.07
N LYS A 8 -2.92 -12.13 8.32
CA LYS A 8 -3.51 -11.32 9.39
C LYS A 8 -2.66 -10.10 9.72
N LEU A 9 -1.33 -10.26 9.80
CA LEU A 9 -0.41 -9.14 10.01
C LEU A 9 -0.46 -8.16 8.84
N ALA A 10 -0.44 -8.65 7.61
CA ALA A 10 -0.56 -7.82 6.42
C ALA A 10 -1.90 -7.07 6.34
N LEU A 11 -2.99 -7.72 6.76
CA LEU A 11 -4.31 -7.10 6.85
C LEU A 11 -4.32 -5.94 7.85
N ILE A 12 -3.74 -6.10 9.03
CA ILE A 12 -3.61 -5.01 10.01
C ILE A 12 -2.74 -3.87 9.45
N LEU A 13 -1.59 -4.20 8.85
CA LEU A 13 -0.70 -3.21 8.24
C LEU A 13 -1.37 -2.45 7.10
N SER A 14 -2.25 -3.08 6.32
CA SER A 14 -3.00 -2.41 5.26
C SER A 14 -3.98 -1.36 5.79
N VAL A 15 -4.56 -1.58 6.97
CA VAL A 15 -5.39 -0.57 7.66
C VAL A 15 -4.53 0.60 8.13
N ILE A 16 -3.36 0.33 8.71
CA ILE A 16 -2.43 1.38 9.11
C ILE A 16 -1.99 2.19 7.89
N LEU A 17 -1.61 1.53 6.80
CA LEU A 17 -1.22 2.16 5.54
C LEU A 17 -2.31 3.07 4.98
N PHE A 18 -3.57 2.66 5.06
CA PHE A 18 -4.72 3.48 4.65
C PHE A 18 -4.84 4.76 5.48
N LEU A 19 -4.52 4.70 6.78
CA LEU A 19 -4.63 5.86 7.67
C LEU A 19 -3.44 6.83 7.55
N VAL A 20 -2.29 6.37 7.03
CA VAL A 20 -1.05 7.18 6.96
C VAL A 20 -1.25 8.53 6.28
N PRO A 21 -1.71 8.62 5.02
CA PRO A 21 -1.69 9.88 4.28
C PRO A 21 -2.68 10.93 4.78
N LYS A 22 -3.63 10.57 5.66
CA LYS A 22 -4.70 11.45 6.13
C LYS A 22 -4.72 11.69 7.63
N TYR A 23 -4.34 10.71 8.45
CA TYR A 23 -4.53 10.75 9.91
C TYR A 23 -3.24 10.58 10.72
N ILE A 24 -2.28 9.78 10.26
CA ILE A 24 -1.06 9.50 11.03
C ILE A 24 0.06 10.48 10.64
N ALA A 25 0.28 10.63 9.34
CA ALA A 25 1.31 11.51 8.76
C ALA A 25 0.67 12.23 7.57
N PRO A 26 -0.19 13.24 7.82
CA PRO A 26 -1.02 13.81 6.77
C PRO A 26 -0.20 14.49 5.67
N VAL A 27 -0.65 14.36 4.43
CA VAL A 27 -0.12 15.15 3.30
C VAL A 27 -0.59 16.60 3.38
N CYS A 28 -0.09 17.45 2.47
CA CYS A 28 -0.46 18.85 2.44
C CYS A 28 -1.96 19.06 2.19
N GLY A 29 -2.54 20.05 2.88
CA GLY A 29 -3.92 20.48 2.72
C GLY A 29 -4.19 21.19 1.38
N PRO A 30 -5.45 21.61 1.14
CA PRO A 30 -5.77 22.45 -0.01
C PRO A 30 -5.00 23.77 0.04
N LYS A 31 -4.70 24.31 -1.14
CA LYS A 31 -4.12 25.66 -1.30
C LYS A 31 -5.17 26.73 -1.03
N GLU A 32 -4.71 27.99 -0.98
CA GLU A 32 -5.58 29.17 -0.81
C GLU A 32 -6.64 29.29 -1.92
N ASP A 33 -6.34 28.85 -3.14
CA ASP A 33 -7.27 28.81 -4.27
C ASP A 33 -8.23 27.60 -4.24
N GLY A 34 -8.17 26.78 -3.18
CA GLY A 34 -8.95 25.56 -3.03
C GLY A 34 -8.43 24.36 -3.84
N SER A 35 -7.39 24.55 -4.67
CA SER A 35 -6.81 23.45 -5.45
C SER A 35 -5.93 22.54 -4.58
N HIS A 36 -5.74 21.30 -5.02
CA HIS A 36 -4.90 20.31 -4.33
C HIS A 36 -3.50 20.19 -4.92
N MET A 37 -2.52 19.92 -4.05
CA MET A 37 -1.13 19.67 -4.44
C MET A 37 -0.95 18.23 -4.97
N ALA A 38 0.16 17.94 -5.65
CA ALA A 38 0.44 16.59 -6.17
C ALA A 38 0.44 15.50 -5.07
N CYS A 39 0.95 15.83 -3.88
CA CYS A 39 0.98 14.90 -2.74
C CYS A 39 -0.41 14.48 -2.27
N TYR A 40 -1.44 15.30 -2.46
CA TYR A 40 -2.81 14.96 -2.13
C TYR A 40 -3.31 13.78 -2.98
N PHE A 41 -3.09 13.86 -4.29
CA PHE A 41 -3.45 12.79 -5.22
C PHE A 41 -2.63 11.53 -4.96
N SER A 42 -1.33 11.66 -4.68
CA SER A 42 -0.47 10.53 -4.32
C SER A 42 -0.94 9.86 -3.04
N GLY A 43 -1.28 10.65 -2.01
CA GLY A 43 -1.84 10.14 -0.76
C GLY A 43 -3.15 9.38 -1.00
N ASN A 44 -4.06 9.97 -1.79
CA ASN A 44 -5.33 9.32 -2.13
C ASN A 44 -5.12 8.01 -2.93
N ALA A 45 -4.16 7.99 -3.85
CA ALA A 45 -3.80 6.78 -4.59
C ALA A 45 -3.22 5.69 -3.66
N VAL A 46 -2.34 6.04 -2.72
CA VAL A 46 -1.83 5.11 -1.70
C VAL A 46 -2.97 4.56 -0.85
N MET A 47 -3.94 5.40 -0.45
CA MET A 47 -5.12 4.94 0.28
C MET A 47 -5.96 3.95 -0.54
N LYS A 48 -6.21 4.24 -1.83
CA LYS A 48 -6.93 3.32 -2.74
C LYS A 48 -6.20 1.97 -2.88
N ILE A 49 -4.87 2.00 -3.01
CA ILE A 49 -4.04 0.79 -3.06
C ILE A 49 -4.12 0.01 -1.74
N ALA A 50 -4.07 0.70 -0.59
CA ALA A 50 -4.18 0.06 0.72
C ALA A 50 -5.52 -0.66 0.90
N VAL A 51 -6.62 -0.08 0.41
CA VAL A 51 -7.94 -0.74 0.39
C VAL A 51 -7.93 -1.99 -0.50
N ALA A 52 -7.29 -1.93 -1.67
CA ALA A 52 -7.16 -3.11 -2.53
C ALA A 52 -6.37 -4.24 -1.83
N ILE A 53 -5.25 -3.91 -1.18
CA ILE A 53 -4.46 -4.87 -0.38
C ILE A 53 -5.31 -5.46 0.75
N PHE A 54 -6.09 -4.64 1.46
CA PHE A 54 -6.98 -5.10 2.53
C PHE A 54 -7.99 -6.13 2.00
N ILE A 55 -8.66 -5.85 0.88
CA ILE A 55 -9.64 -6.76 0.29
C ILE A 55 -8.98 -8.07 -0.14
N ILE A 56 -7.84 -8.01 -0.82
CA ILE A 56 -7.11 -9.20 -1.28
C ILE A 56 -6.68 -10.07 -0.09
N THR A 57 -6.07 -9.46 0.92
CA THR A 57 -5.61 -10.18 2.13
C THR A 57 -6.79 -10.78 2.92
N LEU A 58 -7.92 -10.08 2.99
CA LEU A 58 -9.15 -10.60 3.60
C LEU A 58 -9.67 -11.83 2.84
N VAL A 59 -9.73 -11.76 1.50
CA VAL A 59 -10.13 -12.89 0.65
C VAL A 59 -9.19 -14.08 0.84
N MET A 60 -7.88 -13.87 0.90
CA MET A 60 -6.90 -14.94 1.18
C MET A 60 -7.13 -15.61 2.53
N ILE A 61 -7.54 -14.85 3.55
CA ILE A 61 -7.85 -15.40 4.89
C ILE A 61 -9.12 -16.25 4.83
N LEU A 62 -10.19 -15.72 4.22
CA LEU A 62 -11.49 -16.39 4.11
C LEU A 62 -11.39 -17.68 3.28
N LEU A 63 -10.69 -17.64 2.15
CA LEU A 63 -10.53 -18.76 1.22
C LEU A 63 -9.21 -19.51 1.42
N SER A 64 -8.69 -19.53 2.65
CA SER A 64 -7.36 -20.11 2.96
C SER A 64 -7.18 -21.61 2.69
N ARG A 65 -8.26 -22.33 2.37
CA ARG A 65 -8.22 -23.72 1.89
C ARG A 65 -7.81 -23.82 0.42
N VAL A 66 -8.04 -22.78 -0.37
CA VAL A 66 -7.82 -22.76 -1.82
C VAL A 66 -6.41 -22.22 -2.09
N LYS A 67 -5.46 -23.12 -2.40
CA LYS A 67 -4.05 -22.76 -2.62
C LYS A 67 -3.87 -21.69 -3.70
N ILE A 68 -4.62 -21.80 -4.81
CA ILE A 68 -4.46 -20.87 -5.94
C ILE A 68 -4.83 -19.43 -5.58
N VAL A 69 -5.85 -19.23 -4.73
CA VAL A 69 -6.24 -17.89 -4.24
C VAL A 69 -5.12 -17.28 -3.41
N LYS A 70 -4.43 -18.08 -2.60
CA LYS A 70 -3.29 -17.60 -1.81
C LYS A 70 -2.12 -17.16 -2.68
N ILE A 71 -1.81 -17.93 -3.72
CA ILE A 71 -0.71 -17.61 -4.64
C ILE A 71 -1.01 -16.32 -5.39
N ILE A 72 -2.18 -16.25 -6.05
CA ILE A 72 -2.59 -15.06 -6.82
C ILE A 72 -2.68 -13.83 -5.92
N GLY A 73 -3.29 -13.96 -4.74
CA GLY A 73 -3.43 -12.86 -3.79
C GLY A 73 -2.08 -12.35 -3.27
N ALA A 74 -1.13 -13.26 -2.97
CA ALA A 74 0.21 -12.88 -2.54
C ALA A 74 0.97 -12.14 -3.66
N VAL A 75 0.94 -12.64 -4.90
CA VAL A 75 1.57 -11.98 -6.05
C VAL A 75 0.97 -10.59 -6.28
N ALA A 76 -0.36 -10.49 -6.32
CA ALA A 76 -1.06 -9.21 -6.50
C ALA A 76 -0.69 -8.21 -5.39
N THR A 77 -0.63 -8.66 -4.14
CA THR A 77 -0.28 -7.79 -3.00
C THR A 77 1.18 -7.33 -3.05
N ILE A 78 2.12 -8.17 -3.50
CA ILE A 78 3.53 -7.79 -3.70
C ILE A 78 3.61 -6.67 -4.75
N VAL A 79 2.93 -6.84 -5.89
CA VAL A 79 2.91 -5.83 -6.95
C VAL A 79 2.30 -4.52 -6.45
N LEU A 80 1.14 -4.58 -5.77
CA LEU A 80 0.50 -3.39 -5.20
C LEU A 80 1.39 -2.70 -4.16
N SER A 81 2.12 -3.46 -3.35
CA SER A 81 3.07 -2.90 -2.38
C SER A 81 4.22 -2.15 -3.06
N ALA A 82 4.72 -2.65 -4.19
CA ALA A 82 5.69 -1.92 -5.00
C ALA A 82 5.08 -0.62 -5.58
N TYR A 83 3.82 -0.65 -6.01
CA TYR A 83 3.13 0.56 -6.48
C TYR A 83 2.99 1.65 -5.42
N VAL A 84 2.86 1.29 -4.14
CA VAL A 84 2.84 2.28 -3.04
C VAL A 84 4.12 3.10 -2.99
N TYR A 85 5.27 2.52 -3.37
CA TYR A 85 6.52 3.25 -3.52
C TYR A 85 6.57 4.04 -4.84
N LEU A 86 6.16 3.44 -5.96
CA LEU A 86 6.28 4.06 -7.28
C LEU A 86 5.39 5.29 -7.47
N VAL A 87 4.20 5.31 -6.86
CA VAL A 87 3.21 6.38 -7.03
C VAL A 87 3.71 7.73 -6.50
N PRO A 88 4.12 7.88 -5.22
CA PRO A 88 4.60 9.17 -4.70
C PRO A 88 5.87 9.66 -5.37
N HIS A 89 6.71 8.76 -5.88
CA HIS A 89 7.97 9.10 -6.55
C HIS A 89 7.82 9.40 -8.04
N GLY A 90 6.59 9.40 -8.57
CA GLY A 90 6.32 9.70 -9.98
C GLY A 90 6.83 8.63 -10.96
N MET A 91 7.27 7.47 -10.46
CA MET A 91 7.80 6.36 -11.27
C MET A 91 6.72 5.38 -11.73
N SER A 92 5.46 5.58 -11.30
CA SER A 92 4.34 4.70 -11.65
C SER A 92 3.92 4.76 -13.12
N GLY A 93 4.29 5.82 -13.85
CA GLY A 93 3.78 6.09 -15.20
C GLY A 93 2.28 6.42 -15.25
N LEU A 94 1.61 6.54 -14.10
CA LEU A 94 0.18 6.83 -13.99
C LEU A 94 -0.07 8.33 -13.89
N GLN A 95 -1.22 8.76 -14.40
CA GLN A 95 -1.74 10.12 -14.25
C GLN A 95 -2.85 10.14 -13.19
N ASN A 96 -2.91 11.24 -12.45
CA ASN A 96 -3.95 11.51 -11.48
C ASN A 96 -5.24 12.02 -12.14
N GLU A 97 -6.24 12.31 -11.31
CA GLU A 97 -7.57 12.79 -11.73
C GLU A 97 -7.53 14.12 -12.51
N MET A 98 -6.41 14.84 -12.49
CA MET A 98 -6.18 16.08 -13.26
C MET A 98 -5.27 15.88 -14.49
N GLY A 99 -4.99 14.64 -14.89
CA GLY A 99 -4.10 14.33 -16.01
C GLY A 99 -2.62 14.64 -15.74
N LYS A 100 -2.22 14.82 -14.48
CA LYS A 100 -0.84 15.11 -14.07
C LYS A 100 -0.20 13.88 -13.43
N PRO A 101 1.12 13.70 -13.50
CA PRO A 101 1.78 12.61 -12.80
C PRO A 101 1.56 12.70 -11.29
N PHE A 102 1.48 11.55 -10.63
CA PHE A 102 1.60 11.48 -9.18
C PHE A 102 2.99 11.95 -8.73
N GLY A 103 3.07 12.47 -7.50
CA GLY A 103 4.32 13.03 -7.00
C GLY A 103 4.21 13.54 -5.56
N VAL A 104 5.36 13.87 -4.99
CA VAL A 104 5.50 14.64 -3.74
C VAL A 104 5.58 16.14 -4.02
N CYS A 105 5.44 16.97 -2.98
CA CYS A 105 5.68 18.40 -3.12
C CYS A 105 7.17 18.68 -3.40
N LYS A 106 7.48 19.77 -4.10
CA LYS A 106 8.86 20.11 -4.48
C LYS A 106 9.69 20.74 -3.35
N ILE A 107 9.03 21.30 -2.33
CA ILE A 107 9.68 22.06 -1.25
C ILE A 107 9.70 21.18 -0.01
N ASP A 108 10.86 20.99 0.60
CA ASP A 108 11.06 20.07 1.73
C ASP A 108 10.42 20.54 3.04
N THR A 109 10.06 21.82 3.14
CA THR A 109 9.31 22.37 4.28
C THR A 109 7.80 22.12 4.20
N MET A 110 7.33 21.41 3.17
CA MET A 110 5.93 21.05 3.02
C MET A 110 5.56 19.90 3.96
N GLN A 111 4.30 19.86 4.41
CA GLN A 111 3.82 18.90 5.41
C GLN A 111 4.09 17.43 5.03
N CYS A 112 3.98 17.07 3.74
CA CYS A 112 4.25 15.70 3.30
C CYS A 112 5.71 15.24 3.50
N HIS A 113 6.66 16.19 3.54
CA HIS A 113 8.07 15.92 3.80
C HIS A 113 8.35 15.95 5.30
N ILE A 114 7.86 16.97 6.01
CA ILE A 114 8.02 17.09 7.47
C ILE A 114 7.46 15.87 8.20
N HIS A 115 6.32 15.33 7.74
CA HIS A 115 5.71 14.15 8.34
C HIS A 115 6.29 12.82 7.83
N HIS A 116 7.25 12.84 6.90
CA HIS A 116 7.81 11.64 6.28
C HIS A 116 6.73 10.70 5.72
N THR A 117 5.60 11.26 5.23
CA THR A 117 4.38 10.50 4.93
C THR A 117 4.64 9.32 4.00
N PHE A 118 5.35 9.58 2.90
CA PHE A 118 5.57 8.57 1.87
C PHE A 118 6.72 7.61 2.20
N GLU A 119 7.65 8.01 3.06
CA GLU A 119 8.67 7.10 3.60
C GLU A 119 8.04 6.08 4.56
N ILE A 120 7.16 6.55 5.45
CA ILE A 120 6.39 5.68 6.36
C ILE A 120 5.50 4.73 5.56
N ALA A 121 4.76 5.26 4.57
CA ALA A 121 3.91 4.45 3.71
C ALA A 121 4.71 3.38 2.94
N THR A 122 5.87 3.76 2.39
CA THR A 122 6.79 2.85 1.71
C THR A 122 7.31 1.78 2.67
N GLY A 123 7.75 2.16 3.87
CA GLY A 123 8.24 1.22 4.88
C GLY A 123 7.19 0.16 5.24
N ILE A 124 5.95 0.57 5.46
CA ILE A 124 4.84 -0.35 5.72
C ILE A 124 4.59 -1.27 4.51
N ALA A 125 4.56 -0.71 3.29
CA ALA A 125 4.36 -1.49 2.07
C ALA A 125 5.47 -2.52 1.85
N VAL A 126 6.72 -2.19 2.12
CA VAL A 126 7.86 -3.13 2.06
C VAL A 126 7.64 -4.28 3.03
N VAL A 127 7.24 -4.00 4.28
CA VAL A 127 6.94 -5.05 5.26
C VAL A 127 5.79 -5.94 4.79
N ILE A 128 4.70 -5.37 4.26
CA ILE A 128 3.60 -6.13 3.66
C ILE A 128 4.12 -7.04 2.53
N GLY A 129 4.92 -6.50 1.62
CA GLY A 129 5.51 -7.24 0.51
C GLY A 129 6.34 -8.43 1.00
N LEU A 130 7.21 -8.23 2.00
CA LEU A 130 8.00 -9.30 2.61
C LEU A 130 7.12 -10.38 3.25
N LEU A 131 6.09 -9.99 3.99
CA LEU A 131 5.13 -10.94 4.57
C LEU A 131 4.45 -11.79 3.50
N MET A 132 4.12 -11.20 2.35
CA MET A 132 3.52 -11.92 1.22
C MET A 132 4.50 -12.85 0.52
N VAL A 133 5.78 -12.47 0.38
CA VAL A 133 6.84 -13.36 -0.11
C VAL A 133 6.96 -14.59 0.79
N PHE A 134 7.01 -14.40 2.11
CA PHE A 134 7.03 -15.52 3.06
C PHE A 134 5.75 -16.37 2.99
N SER A 135 4.58 -15.75 2.79
CA SER A 135 3.33 -16.49 2.63
C SER A 135 3.33 -17.34 1.36
N LEU A 136 3.86 -16.80 0.27
CA LEU A 136 3.99 -17.48 -1.02
C LEU A 136 4.93 -18.69 -0.90
N ILE A 137 6.13 -18.50 -0.33
CA ILE A 137 7.09 -19.59 -0.04
C ILE A 137 6.43 -20.66 0.83
N SER A 138 5.78 -20.25 1.92
CA SER A 138 5.10 -21.18 2.85
C SER A 138 3.97 -21.95 2.18
N THR A 139 3.30 -21.36 1.19
CA THR A 139 2.21 -22.00 0.44
C THR A 139 2.77 -23.05 -0.52
N PHE A 140 3.91 -22.81 -1.16
CA PHE A 140 4.58 -23.79 -2.03
C PHE A 140 5.22 -24.94 -1.25
N LEU A 141 5.80 -24.68 -0.07
CA LEU A 141 6.43 -25.72 0.76
C LEU A 141 5.42 -26.66 1.44
N LYS A 142 4.14 -26.26 1.50
CA LYS A 142 3.08 -27.09 2.09
C LYS A 142 2.69 -28.19 1.10
N LYS A 143 3.23 -29.41 1.30
CA LYS A 143 2.80 -30.62 0.60
C LYS A 143 1.28 -30.74 0.68
N GLU A 144 0.67 -31.17 -0.42
CA GLU A 144 -0.73 -31.60 -0.41
C GLU A 144 -0.81 -32.84 0.48
N ASP A 145 -1.37 -32.66 1.68
CA ASP A 145 -1.91 -33.76 2.47
C ASP A 145 -3.27 -34.17 1.89
#